data_AF-A0A8J3JXS9-F1
#
_entry.id   AF-A0A8J3JXS9-F1
#
_cell.length_a   1.000
_cell.length_b   1.000
_cell.length_c   1.000
_cell.angle_alpha   90.00
_cell.angle_beta   90.00
_cell.angle_gamma   90.00
#
_symmetry.space_group_name_H-M   'P 1'
#
loop_
_entity.id
_entity.type
_entity.pdbx_description
1 polymer ?
#
loop_
_entity_poly.entity_id
_entity_poly.type
_entity_poly.pdbx_seq_one_letter_code
_entity_poly.pdbx_strand_id
1 'polypeptide(L)'
;MRAAQDKIVGAVLLEYTPLYRQLFAAGDKTRQIIVTASVTGMAAALALGYVLARGLVRDLRRLTVAADLLASGDASARAVIGSRGELGELATAFNDMAAQIAAQKAALTELAARDPLTGLLNRRAFESRMGEALAHAGRAGAPMALLRLDFEPLQGGQRPARPSGRRPGPAYRRGPAGGGAEGGGRGGPARR
;
A
#
# COMPACT_ATOMS: atom_id res chain seq x y z
N MET A 1 82.84 62.34 -55.58
CA MET A 1 81.64 61.71 -56.18
C MET A 1 80.64 61.46 -55.06
N ARG A 2 79.43 62.01 -55.16
CA ARG A 2 78.41 62.12 -54.10
C ARG A 2 77.60 60.83 -53.97
N ALA A 3 77.32 60.47 -52.71
CA ALA A 3 76.52 59.32 -52.30
C ALA A 3 75.05 59.44 -52.74
N ALA A 4 74.51 58.39 -53.35
CA ALA A 4 73.07 58.23 -53.54
C ALA A 4 72.45 57.83 -52.20
N GLN A 5 71.81 58.78 -51.53
CA GLN A 5 70.97 58.54 -50.35
C GLN A 5 69.64 57.96 -50.83
N ASP A 6 69.45 56.66 -50.68
CA ASP A 6 68.13 56.03 -50.77
C ASP A 6 67.28 56.53 -49.61
N LYS A 7 66.39 57.47 -49.93
CA LYS A 7 65.41 58.03 -49.00
C LYS A 7 64.31 57.01 -48.80
N ILE A 8 64.23 56.43 -47.60
CA ILE A 8 63.06 55.66 -47.15
C ILE A 8 61.88 56.64 -47.02
N VAL A 9 60.85 56.50 -47.84
CA VAL A 9 59.71 57.46 -47.91
C VAL A 9 58.52 57.06 -47.02
N GLY A 10 58.57 55.95 -46.28
CA GLY A 10 57.59 55.69 -45.22
C GLY A 10 57.56 54.26 -44.71
N ALA A 11 57.25 54.10 -43.43
CA ALA A 11 56.94 52.83 -42.81
C ALA A 11 55.44 52.78 -42.50
N VAL A 12 54.74 51.78 -43.02
CA VAL A 12 53.34 51.50 -42.67
C VAL A 12 53.34 50.44 -41.57
N LEU A 13 53.09 50.86 -40.33
CA LEU A 13 52.82 49.94 -39.22
C LEU A 13 51.38 49.46 -39.36
N LEU A 14 51.18 48.27 -39.90
CA LEU A 14 49.92 47.57 -39.80
C LEU A 14 49.76 47.05 -38.38
N GLU A 15 49.11 47.83 -37.50
CA GLU A 15 48.65 47.30 -36.22
C GLU A 15 47.54 46.26 -36.49
N TYR A 16 47.96 45.01 -36.65
CA TYR A 16 47.07 43.85 -36.82
C TYR A 16 46.35 43.47 -35.51
N THR A 17 46.70 44.12 -34.40
CA THR A 17 46.32 43.79 -33.03
C THR A 17 44.87 44.08 -32.61
N PRO A 18 44.15 45.12 -33.11
CA PRO A 18 42.82 45.44 -32.57
C PRO A 18 41.73 44.45 -33.02
N LEU A 19 41.92 43.77 -34.16
CA LEU A 19 40.95 42.82 -34.70
C LEU A 19 40.88 41.51 -33.89
N TYR A 20 42.04 41.04 -33.39
CA TYR A 20 42.10 39.88 -32.50
C TYR A 20 41.31 40.15 -31.20
N ARG A 21 41.49 41.34 -30.61
CA ARG A 21 40.83 41.69 -29.33
C ARG A 21 39.30 41.73 -29.43
N GLN A 22 38.75 42.18 -30.57
CA GLN A 22 37.30 42.19 -30.80
C GLN A 22 36.73 40.78 -31.04
N LEU A 23 37.48 39.90 -31.72
CA LEU A 23 37.05 38.53 -31.97
C LEU A 23 36.96 37.70 -30.68
N PHE A 24 37.91 37.88 -29.75
CA PHE A 24 37.89 37.18 -28.46
C PHE A 24 36.98 37.86 -27.40
N ALA A 25 36.85 39.20 -27.41
CA ALA A 25 35.94 39.89 -26.49
C ALA A 25 34.45 39.60 -26.74
N ALA A 26 34.07 39.23 -27.98
CA ALA A 26 32.73 38.75 -28.30
C ALA A 26 32.44 37.34 -27.71
N GLY A 27 33.50 36.54 -27.49
CA GLY A 27 33.39 35.19 -26.92
C GLY A 27 33.15 35.17 -25.42
N ASP A 28 33.71 36.12 -24.67
CA ASP A 28 33.63 36.12 -23.20
C ASP A 28 32.21 36.30 -22.67
N LYS A 29 31.42 37.21 -23.28
CA LYS A 29 30.01 37.39 -22.93
C LYS A 29 29.19 36.13 -23.22
N THR A 30 29.42 35.50 -24.38
CA THR A 30 28.74 34.26 -24.78
C THR A 30 29.11 33.10 -23.83
N ARG A 31 30.40 32.98 -23.48
CA ARG A 31 30.90 31.99 -22.53
C ARG A 31 30.30 32.19 -21.14
N GLN A 32 30.23 33.42 -20.65
CA GLN A 32 29.60 33.73 -19.35
C GLN A 32 28.12 33.36 -19.35
N ILE A 33 27.38 33.64 -20.43
CA ILE A 33 25.97 33.24 -20.54
C ILE A 33 25.83 31.71 -20.48
N ILE A 34 26.65 30.96 -21.23
CA ILE A 34 26.60 29.50 -21.22
C ILE A 34 26.93 28.96 -19.83
N VAL A 35 28.02 29.42 -19.20
CA VAL A 35 28.45 28.95 -17.87
C VAL A 35 27.40 29.27 -16.81
N THR A 36 26.87 30.49 -16.78
CA THR A 36 25.84 30.88 -15.81
C THR A 36 24.54 30.11 -16.02
N ALA A 37 24.10 29.92 -17.26
CA ALA A 37 22.94 29.10 -17.58
C ALA A 37 23.14 27.64 -17.15
N SER A 38 24.31 27.04 -17.42
CA SER A 38 24.62 25.66 -17.01
C SER A 38 24.65 25.51 -15.49
N VAL A 39 25.31 26.42 -14.77
CA VAL A 39 25.38 26.38 -13.31
C VAL A 39 23.99 26.56 -12.69
N THR A 40 23.21 27.51 -13.20
CA THR A 40 21.85 27.76 -12.72
C THR A 40 20.94 26.56 -12.98
N GLY A 41 21.02 25.96 -14.18
CA GLY A 41 20.28 24.76 -14.53
C GLY A 41 20.65 23.56 -13.66
N MET A 42 21.95 23.35 -13.41
CA MET A 42 22.45 22.32 -12.51
C MET A 42 21.94 22.52 -11.08
N ALA A 43 22.04 23.75 -10.56
CA ALA A 43 21.54 24.08 -9.23
C ALA A 43 20.03 23.86 -9.11
N ALA A 44 19.25 24.26 -10.12
CA ALA A 44 17.81 24.05 -10.15
C ALA A 44 17.44 22.57 -10.20
N ALA A 45 18.14 21.76 -11.02
CA ALA A 45 17.93 20.32 -11.10
C ALA A 45 18.23 19.61 -9.78
N LEU A 46 19.35 19.97 -9.13
CA LEU A 46 19.70 19.44 -7.80
C LEU A 46 18.69 19.85 -6.73
N ALA A 47 18.26 21.11 -6.72
CA ALA A 47 17.26 21.61 -5.79
C ALA A 47 15.91 20.89 -5.96
N LEU A 48 15.44 20.75 -7.21
CA LEU A 48 14.21 20.03 -7.52
C LEU A 48 14.31 18.55 -7.12
N GLY A 49 15.40 17.87 -7.50
CA GLY A 49 15.64 16.48 -7.14
C GLY A 49 15.67 16.28 -5.63
N TYR A 50 16.32 17.18 -4.89
CA TYR A 50 16.37 17.15 -3.42
C TYR A 50 14.98 17.33 -2.79
N VAL A 51 14.17 18.28 -3.27
CA VAL A 51 12.81 18.52 -2.76
C VAL A 51 11.92 17.30 -3.00
N LEU A 52 11.95 16.72 -4.21
CA LEU A 52 11.17 15.52 -4.55
C LEU A 52 11.58 14.31 -3.72
N ALA A 53 12.89 14.02 -3.64
CA ALA A 53 13.42 12.91 -2.86
C ALA A 53 13.04 13.04 -1.38
N ARG A 54 13.17 14.24 -0.81
CA ARG A 54 12.83 14.49 0.59
C ARG A 54 11.33 14.32 0.86
N GLY A 55 10.47 14.69 -0.09
CA GLY A 55 9.02 14.43 -0.01
C GLY A 55 8.70 12.94 0.03
N LEU A 56 9.23 12.17 -0.93
CA LEU A 56 9.01 10.72 -1.03
C LEU A 56 9.50 9.97 0.22
N VAL A 57 10.72 10.27 0.68
CA VAL A 57 11.28 9.63 1.88
C VAL A 57 10.47 9.95 3.12
N ARG A 58 9.92 11.17 3.23
CA ARG A 58 9.07 11.55 4.37
C ARG A 58 7.78 10.74 4.40
N ASP A 59 7.12 10.60 3.26
CA ASP A 59 5.86 9.88 3.16
C ASP A 59 6.06 8.37 3.35
N LEU A 60 7.13 7.79 2.81
CA LEU A 60 7.51 6.40 3.07
C LEU A 60 7.77 6.14 4.55
N ARG A 61 8.52 7.02 5.23
CA ARG A 61 8.78 6.87 6.67
C ARG A 61 7.49 6.89 7.50
N ARG A 62 6.52 7.73 7.14
CA ARG A 62 5.22 7.77 7.82
C ARG A 62 4.43 6.48 7.64
N LEU A 63 4.46 5.90 6.45
CA LEU A 63 3.88 4.58 6.19
C LEU A 63 4.57 3.49 7.02
N THR A 64 5.90 3.47 7.06
CA THR A 64 6.66 2.51 7.88
C THR A 64 6.30 2.63 9.36
N VAL A 65 6.28 3.85 9.91
CA VAL A 65 5.92 4.07 11.31
C VAL A 65 4.50 3.60 11.60
N ALA A 66 3.53 3.91 10.72
CA ALA A 66 2.17 3.44 10.90
C ALA A 66 2.07 1.90 10.83
N ALA A 67 2.84 1.26 9.94
CA ALA A 67 2.92 -0.19 9.83
C ALA A 67 3.53 -0.83 11.09
N ASP A 68 4.59 -0.25 11.63
CA ASP A 68 5.22 -0.72 12.88
C ASP A 68 4.25 -0.61 14.07
N LEU A 69 3.50 0.50 14.16
CA LEU A 69 2.47 0.67 15.19
C LEU A 69 1.36 -0.39 15.05
N LEU A 70 0.87 -0.62 13.83
CA LEU A 70 -0.13 -1.66 13.56
C LEU A 70 0.40 -3.05 13.93
N ALA A 71 1.64 -3.37 13.57
CA ALA A 71 2.30 -4.62 13.90
C ALA A 71 2.51 -4.81 15.41
N SER A 72 2.73 -3.72 16.15
CA SER A 72 2.82 -3.73 17.62
C SER A 72 1.46 -3.93 18.33
N GLY A 73 0.37 -3.97 17.57
CA GLY A 73 -0.98 -4.25 18.07
C GLY A 73 -1.90 -3.03 18.20
N ASP A 74 -1.42 -1.84 17.82
CA ASP A 74 -2.22 -0.62 17.73
C ASP A 74 -2.98 -0.58 16.39
N ALA A 75 -4.16 -1.19 16.38
CA ALA A 75 -5.04 -1.22 15.21
C ALA A 75 -5.67 0.16 14.87
N SER A 76 -5.44 1.18 15.70
CA SER A 76 -5.89 2.55 15.43
C SER A 76 -4.88 3.36 14.59
N ALA A 77 -3.66 2.85 14.40
CA ALA A 77 -2.62 3.50 13.61
C ALA A 77 -3.10 3.76 12.16
N ARG A 78 -2.83 4.97 11.65
CA ARG A 78 -3.17 5.39 10.28
C ARG A 78 -1.98 6.08 9.63
N ALA A 79 -1.77 5.79 8.35
CA ALA A 79 -0.78 6.47 7.53
C ALA A 79 -1.39 7.72 6.89
N VAL A 80 -1.00 8.91 7.37
CA VAL A 80 -1.39 10.21 6.79
C VAL A 80 -0.21 10.81 6.06
N ILE A 81 -0.22 10.69 4.73
CA ILE A 81 0.84 11.19 3.86
C ILE A 81 0.35 12.36 2.99
N GLY A 82 1.29 13.13 2.42
CA GLY A 82 0.96 14.28 1.58
C GLY A 82 0.83 13.96 0.09
N SER A 83 1.35 12.82 -0.36
CA SER A 83 1.32 12.40 -1.77
C SER A 83 -0.09 12.03 -2.25
N ARG A 84 -0.44 12.51 -3.44
CA ARG A 84 -1.73 12.23 -4.12
C ARG A 84 -1.64 11.18 -5.23
N GLY A 85 -0.46 10.63 -5.49
CA GLY A 85 -0.23 9.60 -6.49
C GLY A 85 -0.31 8.18 -5.90
N GLU A 86 0.52 7.29 -6.42
CA GLU A 86 0.60 5.87 -6.07
C GLU A 86 0.86 5.64 -4.58
N LEU A 87 1.67 6.50 -3.94
CA LEU A 87 1.87 6.44 -2.50
C LEU A 87 0.57 6.76 -1.73
N GLY A 88 -0.24 7.70 -2.23
CA GLY A 88 -1.54 8.05 -1.66
C GLY A 88 -2.53 6.89 -1.73
N GLU A 89 -2.56 6.20 -2.87
CA GLU A 89 -3.35 4.98 -3.05
C GLU A 89 -2.87 3.87 -2.10
N LEU A 90 -1.55 3.67 -2.00
CA LEU A 90 -0.95 2.73 -1.05
C LEU A 90 -1.32 3.06 0.41
N ALA A 91 -1.30 4.33 0.80
CA ALA A 91 -1.70 4.75 2.13
C ALA A 91 -3.19 4.51 2.40
N THR A 92 -4.04 4.69 1.39
CA THR A 92 -5.47 4.37 1.48
C THR A 92 -5.66 2.87 1.69
N ALA A 93 -5.05 2.04 0.85
CA ALA A 93 -5.12 0.58 0.97
C ALA A 93 -4.57 0.07 2.32
N PHE A 94 -3.49 0.68 2.81
CA PHE A 94 -2.95 0.40 4.14
C PHE A 94 -3.96 0.73 5.25
N ASN A 95 -4.60 1.89 5.19
CA ASN A 95 -5.58 2.32 6.19
C ASN A 95 -6.83 1.44 6.19
N ASP A 96 -7.27 0.98 5.02
CA ASP A 96 -8.40 0.03 4.89
C ASP A 96 -8.07 -1.31 5.53
N MET A 97 -6.86 -1.83 5.30
CA MET A 97 -6.37 -3.05 5.95
C MET A 97 -6.30 -2.88 7.48
N ALA A 98 -5.77 -1.76 7.97
CA ALA A 98 -5.72 -1.44 9.39
C ALA A 98 -7.12 -1.39 10.01
N ALA A 99 -8.11 -0.82 9.29
CA ALA A 99 -9.50 -0.78 9.73
C ALA A 99 -10.13 -2.18 9.80
N GLN A 100 -9.86 -3.06 8.82
CA GLN A 100 -10.33 -4.45 8.85
C GLN A 100 -9.74 -5.23 10.03
N ILE A 101 -8.44 -5.08 10.30
CA ILE A 101 -7.78 -5.71 11.45
C ILE A 101 -8.41 -5.22 12.77
N ALA A 102 -8.67 -3.92 12.90
CA ALA A 102 -9.33 -3.35 14.07
C ALA A 102 -10.73 -3.95 14.27
N ALA A 103 -11.52 -4.06 13.19
CA ALA A 103 -12.86 -4.64 13.24
C ALA A 103 -12.84 -6.13 13.61
N GLN A 104 -11.91 -6.92 13.04
CA GLN A 104 -11.74 -8.33 13.38
C GLN A 104 -11.34 -8.51 14.84
N LYS A 105 -10.41 -7.70 15.36
CA LYS A 105 -10.00 -7.74 16.77
C LYS A 105 -11.17 -7.40 17.70
N ALA A 106 -11.97 -6.40 17.34
CA ALA A 106 -13.17 -6.05 18.10
C ALA A 106 -14.20 -7.20 18.13
N ALA A 107 -14.47 -7.82 16.98
CA ALA A 107 -15.38 -8.96 16.87
C ALA A 107 -14.90 -10.17 17.68
N LEU A 108 -13.61 -10.50 17.63
CA LEU A 108 -13.01 -11.55 18.44
C LEU A 108 -13.13 -11.26 19.94
N THR A 109 -12.96 -10.00 20.34
CA THR A 109 -13.12 -9.57 21.73
C THR A 109 -14.57 -9.72 22.19
N GLU A 110 -15.53 -9.38 21.34
CA GLU A 110 -16.95 -9.57 21.65
C GLU A 110 -17.33 -11.05 21.77
N LEU A 111 -16.87 -11.89 20.83
CA LEU A 111 -17.07 -13.34 20.88
C LEU A 111 -16.43 -13.95 22.13
N ALA A 112 -15.22 -13.52 22.50
CA ALA A 112 -14.53 -13.97 23.70
C ALA A 112 -15.16 -13.44 24.99
N ALA A 113 -16.00 -12.40 24.93
CA ALA A 113 -16.73 -11.87 26.08
C ALA A 113 -18.08 -12.55 26.28
N ARG A 114 -18.60 -13.28 25.28
CA ARG A 114 -19.89 -13.95 25.35
C ARG A 114 -19.73 -15.47 25.41
N ASP A 115 -20.61 -16.14 26.14
CA ASP A 115 -20.72 -17.58 26.13
C ASP A 115 -21.49 -18.03 24.86
N PRO A 116 -20.96 -18.93 24.04
CA PRO A 116 -21.54 -19.28 22.74
C PRO A 116 -22.84 -20.11 22.84
N LEU A 117 -23.13 -20.72 23.99
CA LEU A 117 -24.35 -21.50 24.22
C LEU A 117 -25.52 -20.63 24.66
N THR A 118 -25.24 -19.45 25.24
CA THR A 118 -26.27 -18.60 25.86
C THR A 118 -26.34 -17.18 25.26
N GLY A 119 -25.30 -16.72 24.56
CA GLY A 119 -25.18 -15.34 24.06
C GLY A 119 -25.03 -14.28 25.16
N LEU A 120 -24.99 -14.72 26.43
CA LEU A 120 -24.79 -13.89 27.61
C LEU A 120 -23.30 -13.61 27.82
N LEU A 121 -22.98 -12.61 28.65
CA LEU A 121 -21.61 -12.38 29.09
C LEU A 121 -21.07 -13.64 29.74
N ASN A 122 -19.87 -14.05 29.34
CA ASN A 122 -19.20 -15.11 30.06
C ASN A 122 -18.77 -14.62 31.45
N ARG A 123 -18.46 -15.58 32.32
CA ARG A 123 -18.11 -15.29 33.72
C ARG A 123 -17.04 -14.20 33.87
N ARG A 124 -15.97 -14.25 33.06
CA ARG A 124 -14.88 -13.26 33.11
C ARG A 124 -15.36 -11.86 32.70
N ALA A 125 -16.12 -11.75 31.62
CA ALA A 125 -16.64 -10.47 31.15
C ALA A 125 -17.68 -9.88 32.11
N PHE A 126 -18.50 -10.73 32.73
CA PHE A 126 -19.41 -10.33 33.79
C PHE A 126 -18.67 -9.80 35.02
N GLU A 127 -17.66 -10.53 35.52
CA GLU A 127 -16.85 -10.11 36.66
C GLU A 127 -16.16 -8.76 36.40
N SER A 128 -15.61 -8.56 35.20
CA SER A 128 -14.98 -7.29 34.81
C SER A 128 -15.97 -6.12 34.78
N ARG A 129 -17.15 -6.31 34.14
CA ARG A 129 -18.21 -5.28 34.10
C ARG A 129 -18.78 -4.97 35.47
N MET A 130 -18.91 -5.99 36.33
CA MET A 130 -19.38 -5.81 37.71
C MET A 130 -18.40 -4.92 38.50
N GLY A 131 -17.09 -5.15 38.35
CA GLY A 131 -16.06 -4.34 38.98
C GLY A 131 -16.10 -2.87 38.55
N GLU A 132 -16.28 -2.62 37.25
CA GLU A 132 -16.45 -1.25 36.71
C GLU A 132 -17.72 -0.58 37.25
N ALA A 133 -18.84 -1.30 37.27
CA ALA A 133 -20.10 -0.80 37.78
C ALA A 133 -20.03 -0.48 39.28
N LEU A 134 -19.42 -1.35 40.09
CA LEU A 134 -19.18 -1.13 41.51
C LEU A 134 -18.27 0.09 41.75
N ALA A 135 -17.21 0.25 40.97
CA ALA A 135 -16.33 1.42 41.07
C ALA A 135 -17.05 2.72 40.70
N HIS A 136 -17.97 2.68 39.73
CA HIS A 136 -18.78 3.83 39.36
C HIS A 136 -19.82 4.17 40.46
N ALA A 137 -20.53 3.16 40.97
CA ALA A 137 -21.51 3.32 42.04
C ALA A 137 -20.89 3.79 43.36
N GLY A 138 -19.70 3.28 43.70
CA GLY A 138 -18.94 3.72 44.87
C GLY A 138 -18.50 5.19 44.79
N ARG A 139 -18.21 5.70 43.60
CA ARG A 139 -17.92 7.14 43.37
C ARG A 139 -19.17 8.01 43.43
N ALA A 140 -20.31 7.50 42.99
CA ALA A 140 -21.58 8.22 42.97
C ALA A 140 -22.41 8.06 44.27
N GLY A 141 -21.97 7.22 45.22
CA GLY A 141 -22.73 6.88 46.42
C GLY A 141 -24.05 6.15 46.14
N ALA A 142 -24.20 5.57 44.94
CA ALA A 142 -25.45 4.94 44.51
C ALA A 142 -25.56 3.50 45.03
N PRO A 143 -26.69 3.08 45.65
CA PRO A 143 -26.88 1.71 46.08
C PRO A 143 -26.98 0.76 44.87
N MET A 144 -26.24 -0.35 44.89
CA MET A 144 -26.31 -1.42 43.90
C MET A 144 -26.76 -2.74 44.54
N ALA A 145 -27.57 -3.51 43.81
CA ALA A 145 -27.99 -4.85 44.18
C ALA A 145 -27.58 -5.85 43.09
N LEU A 146 -27.15 -7.05 43.49
CA LEU A 146 -26.79 -8.14 42.60
C LEU A 146 -27.77 -9.30 42.77
N LEU A 147 -28.51 -9.63 41.72
CA LEU A 147 -29.38 -10.80 41.67
C LEU A 147 -28.67 -11.93 40.90
N ARG A 148 -28.35 -13.03 41.59
CA ARG A 148 -27.80 -14.23 40.97
C ARG A 148 -28.91 -15.27 40.78
N LEU A 149 -29.16 -15.65 39.54
CA LEU A 149 -30.12 -16.70 39.16
C LEU A 149 -29.32 -17.86 38.58
N ASP A 150 -29.51 -19.07 39.11
CA ASP A 150 -28.90 -20.29 38.59
C ASP A 150 -29.87 -20.95 37.61
N PHE A 151 -29.41 -21.23 36.39
CA PHE A 151 -30.21 -21.89 35.36
C PHE A 151 -29.60 -23.27 35.08
N GLU A 152 -30.33 -24.32 35.43
CA GLU A 152 -29.96 -25.70 35.09
C GLU A 152 -30.02 -25.89 33.56
N PRO A 153 -28.99 -26.47 32.91
CA PRO A 153 -29.03 -26.71 31.47
C PRO A 153 -30.19 -27.65 31.12
N LEU A 154 -31.04 -27.24 30.17
CA LEU A 154 -32.11 -28.07 29.64
C LEU A 154 -31.51 -29.27 28.88
N GLN A 155 -31.34 -30.40 29.56
CA GLN A 155 -31.05 -31.67 28.90
C GLN A 155 -32.27 -32.09 28.08
N GLY A 156 -32.25 -31.89 26.77
CA GLY A 156 -33.39 -32.22 25.91
C GLY A 156 -33.07 -32.28 24.43
N GLY A 157 -32.57 -33.43 23.97
CA GLY A 157 -32.41 -33.74 22.56
C GLY A 157 -31.88 -35.15 22.36
N GLN A 158 -32.70 -36.16 22.63
CA GLN A 158 -32.40 -37.55 22.28
C GLN A 158 -31.94 -37.64 20.83
N ARG A 159 -30.71 -38.13 20.60
CA ARG A 159 -30.34 -38.60 19.27
C ARG A 159 -31.19 -39.85 18.98
N PRO A 160 -32.00 -39.89 17.92
CA PRO A 160 -32.68 -41.13 17.56
C PRO A 160 -31.64 -42.20 17.28
N ALA A 161 -31.82 -43.38 17.88
CA ALA A 161 -30.98 -44.54 17.66
C ALA A 161 -30.84 -44.80 16.16
N ARG A 162 -29.61 -44.91 15.66
CA ARG A 162 -29.35 -45.35 14.29
C ARG A 162 -29.90 -46.78 14.14
N PRO A 163 -30.83 -47.05 13.21
CA PRO A 163 -31.13 -48.42 12.86
C PRO A 163 -29.91 -49.00 12.12
N SER A 164 -29.40 -50.12 12.62
CA SER A 164 -28.37 -50.92 12.00
C SER A 164 -28.89 -51.51 10.68
N GLY A 165 -28.77 -50.74 9.59
CA GLY A 165 -29.17 -51.12 8.24
C GLY A 165 -27.96 -51.42 7.36
N ARG A 166 -27.90 -52.67 6.90
CA ARG A 166 -26.95 -53.26 5.95
C ARG A 166 -26.71 -52.35 4.73
N ARG A 167 -25.45 -52.13 4.34
CA ARG A 167 -25.09 -51.41 3.10
C ARG A 167 -25.56 -52.21 1.87
N PRO A 168 -26.30 -51.62 0.90
CA PRO A 168 -26.43 -52.21 -0.42
C PRO A 168 -25.18 -51.91 -1.26
N GLY A 169 -24.65 -52.94 -1.93
CA GLY A 169 -23.52 -52.83 -2.85
C GLY A 169 -23.89 -52.11 -4.16
N PRO A 170 -22.88 -51.70 -4.96
CA PRO A 170 -23.11 -50.91 -6.16
C PRO A 170 -23.83 -51.70 -7.26
N ALA A 171 -24.92 -51.12 -7.78
CA ALA A 171 -25.68 -51.65 -8.91
C ALA A 171 -24.88 -51.49 -10.22
N TYR A 172 -24.54 -52.62 -10.84
CA TYR A 172 -23.95 -52.68 -12.18
C TYR A 172 -25.02 -52.33 -13.24
N ARG A 173 -24.80 -51.26 -14.01
CA ARG A 173 -25.65 -50.89 -15.15
C ARG A 173 -25.24 -51.70 -16.37
N ARG A 174 -26.02 -52.71 -16.74
CA ARG A 174 -25.90 -53.44 -18.02
C ARG A 174 -26.30 -52.51 -19.18
N GLY A 175 -25.39 -52.31 -20.14
CA GLY A 175 -25.72 -51.76 -21.44
C GLY A 175 -26.41 -52.79 -22.34
N PRO A 176 -27.27 -52.37 -23.29
CA PRO A 176 -27.86 -53.28 -24.25
C PRO A 176 -26.89 -53.61 -25.39
N ALA A 177 -26.87 -54.89 -25.75
CA ALA A 177 -26.21 -55.42 -26.93
C ALA A 177 -27.19 -55.51 -28.11
N GLY A 178 -26.68 -55.28 -29.31
CA GLY A 178 -27.31 -55.56 -30.61
C GLY A 178 -28.00 -54.35 -31.24
N GLY A 179 -27.75 -53.97 -32.49
CA GLY A 179 -26.94 -54.55 -33.55
C GLY A 179 -27.35 -53.94 -34.89
N GLY A 180 -26.42 -53.93 -35.86
CA GLY A 180 -26.74 -54.01 -37.29
C GLY A 180 -26.80 -52.72 -38.11
N ALA A 181 -26.37 -52.89 -39.37
CA ALA A 181 -26.47 -52.01 -40.54
C ALA A 181 -25.50 -50.80 -40.58
N GLU A 182 -24.37 -50.92 -41.29
CA GLU A 182 -24.21 -50.80 -42.75
C GLU A 182 -24.12 -49.35 -43.26
N GLY A 183 -23.08 -49.10 -44.05
CA GLY A 183 -23.22 -48.33 -45.27
C GLY A 183 -22.75 -46.87 -45.24
N GLY A 184 -21.67 -46.61 -45.98
CA GLY A 184 -21.68 -45.47 -46.90
C GLY A 184 -20.87 -44.23 -46.51
N GLY A 185 -19.57 -44.28 -46.82
CA GLY A 185 -19.00 -43.48 -47.92
C GLY A 185 -19.02 -41.94 -47.87
N ARG A 186 -17.80 -41.39 -48.08
CA ARG A 186 -17.46 -40.04 -48.58
C ARG A 186 -17.74 -38.91 -47.59
N GLY A 187 -16.85 -37.96 -47.32
CA GLY A 187 -15.67 -37.49 -48.04
C GLY A 187 -15.68 -35.97 -47.99
N GLY A 188 -14.57 -35.36 -47.61
CA GLY A 188 -14.25 -33.97 -47.96
C GLY A 188 -14.57 -32.88 -46.91
N PRO A 189 -13.93 -31.71 -47.04
CA PRO A 189 -13.09 -31.20 -45.94
C PRO A 189 -13.36 -29.74 -45.54
N ALA A 190 -12.67 -29.34 -44.46
CA ALA A 190 -12.02 -28.06 -44.20
C ALA A 190 -12.70 -26.74 -44.60
N ARG A 191 -12.86 -25.86 -43.60
CA ARG A 191 -12.56 -24.40 -43.63
C ARG A 191 -12.52 -23.95 -42.16
N ARG A 192 -11.34 -23.54 -41.68
CA ARG A 192 -10.89 -22.15 -41.47
C ARG A 192 -11.68 -21.43 -40.38
#